data_AF-A0A9X4E478-F1
#
_entry.id   AF-A0A9X4E478-F1
#
_cell.length_a   1.000
_cell.length_b   1.000
_cell.length_c   1.000
_cell.angle_alpha   90.00
_cell.angle_beta   90.00
_cell.angle_gamma   90.00
#
_symmetry.space_group_name_H-M   'P 1'
#
loop_
_entity.id
_entity.type
_entity.pdbx_description
1 polymer ?
#
loop_
_entity_poly.entity_id
_entity_poly.type
_entity_poly.pdbx_seq_one_letter_code
_entity_poly.pdbx_strand_id
1 'polypeptide(L)' 'MNKLTDARKRKGLTQKELAELVGCTQTNISHIELGRQVPSRELGKKLAEVLEMDVLDILYPPKN' A
#
# COMPACT_ATOMS: atom_id res chain seq x y z
N MET A 1 10.03 7.31 -5.71
CA MET A 1 8.72 7.23 -5.02
C MET A 1 8.00 6.03 -5.62
N ASN A 2 7.39 5.14 -4.83
CA ASN A 2 6.74 3.94 -5.38
C ASN A 2 5.25 4.23 -5.70
N LYS A 3 4.66 3.49 -6.64
CA LYS A 3 3.27 3.70 -7.09
C LYS A 3 2.26 3.73 -5.93
N LEU A 4 2.48 2.91 -4.91
CA LEU A 4 1.62 2.82 -3.73
C LEU A 4 1.64 4.12 -2.91
N THR A 5 2.83 4.69 -2.69
CA THR A 5 3.01 5.97 -1.99
C THR A 5 2.27 7.09 -2.71
N ASP A 6 2.37 7.11 -4.04
CA ASP A 6 1.72 8.13 -4.84
C ASP A 6 0.19 7.99 -4.80
N ALA A 7 -0.32 6.75 -4.86
CA ALA A 7 -1.75 6.49 -4.73
C ALA A 7 -2.31 6.90 -3.36
N ARG A 8 -1.61 6.56 -2.28
CA ARG A 8 -1.99 7.00 -0.93
C ARG A 8 -2.04 8.53 -0.84
N LYS A 9 -1.03 9.22 -1.34
CA LYS A 9 -0.99 10.69 -1.35
C LYS A 9 -2.10 11.31 -2.20
N ARG A 10 -2.44 10.73 -3.35
CA ARG A 10 -3.58 11.18 -4.18
C ARG A 10 -4.92 11.04 -3.45
N LYS A 11 -5.07 10.05 -2.57
CA LYS A 11 -6.22 9.89 -1.67
C LYS A 11 -6.19 10.83 -0.45
N GLY A 12 -5.14 11.63 -0.28
CA GLY A 12 -4.98 12.54 0.86
C GLY A 12 -4.72 11.84 2.19
N LEU A 13 -4.35 10.55 2.16
CA LEU A 13 -4.19 9.74 3.36
C LEU A 13 -2.76 9.81 3.91
N THR A 14 -2.64 9.86 5.24
CA THR A 14 -1.40 9.53 5.95
C THR A 14 -1.16 8.01 5.94
N GLN A 15 0.06 7.57 6.24
CA GLN A 15 0.34 6.13 6.39
C GLN A 15 -0.44 5.50 7.56
N LYS A 16 -0.75 6.29 8.60
CA LYS A 16 -1.53 5.84 9.75
C LYS A 16 -2.99 5.60 9.36
N GLU A 17 -3.62 6.56 8.68
CA GLU A 17 -5.01 6.41 8.23
C GLU A 17 -5.16 5.26 7.23
N LEU A 18 -4.21 5.10 6.29
CA LEU A 18 -4.23 3.93 5.39
C LEU A 18 -4.13 2.63 6.18
N ALA A 19 -3.26 2.56 7.19
CA ALA A 19 -3.10 1.37 8.02
C ALA A 19 -4.38 1.02 8.79
N GLU A 20 -5.06 2.02 9.34
CA GLU A 20 -6.36 1.86 10.01
C GLU A 20 -7.43 1.32 9.05
N LEU A 21 -7.50 1.85 7.82
CA LEU A 21 -8.47 1.42 6.80
C LEU A 21 -8.27 -0.04 6.37
N VAL A 22 -7.03 -0.51 6.27
CA VAL A 22 -6.74 -1.88 5.81
C VAL A 22 -6.50 -2.89 6.95
N GLY A 23 -6.54 -2.42 8.20
CA GLY A 23 -6.37 -3.26 9.39
C GLY A 23 -4.93 -3.74 9.61
N CYS A 24 -3.95 -2.84 9.50
CA CYS A 24 -2.55 -3.13 9.84
C CYS A 24 -1.88 -2.00 10.61
N THR A 25 -0.56 -2.10 10.86
CA THR A 25 0.20 -1.03 11.52
C THR A 25 0.74 -0.02 10.51
N GLN A 26 0.96 1.23 10.95
CA GLN A 26 1.61 2.26 10.14
C GLN A 26 3.02 1.83 9.69
N THR A 27 3.77 1.14 10.55
CA THR A 27 5.08 0.57 10.21
C THR A 27 4.97 -0.44 9.07
N ASN A 28 3.93 -1.27 9.05
CA ASN A 28 3.69 -2.21 7.96
C ASN A 28 3.49 -1.48 6.62
N ILE A 29 2.65 -0.43 6.58
CA ILE A 29 2.48 0.43 5.40
C ILE A 29 3.80 1.05 4.98
N SER A 30 4.58 1.60 5.91
CA SER A 30 5.88 2.21 5.62
C SER A 30 6.86 1.20 4.99
N HIS A 31 6.93 -0.02 5.50
CA HIS A 31 7.78 -1.07 4.93
C HIS A 31 7.35 -1.47 3.52
N ILE A 32 6.05 -1.54 3.26
CA ILE A 32 5.52 -1.81 1.92
C ILE A 32 5.83 -0.64 0.97
N GLU A 33 5.64 0.61 1.40
CA GLU A 33 5.95 1.81 0.61
C GLU A 33 7.45 1.95 0.30
N LEU A 34 8.31 1.46 1.18
CA LEU A 34 9.76 1.41 0.96
C LEU A 34 10.21 0.18 0.15
N GLY A 35 9.30 -0.73 -0.21
CA GLY A 35 9.61 -1.98 -0.90
C GLY A 35 10.37 -3.00 -0.04
N ARG A 36 10.42 -2.80 1.28
CA ARG A 36 11.08 -3.71 2.23
C ARG A 36 10.24 -4.95 2.52
N GLN A 37 8.94 -4.89 2.26
CA GLN A 37 8.02 -5.98 2.49
C GLN A 37 6.95 -6.03 1.39
N VAL A 38 6.65 -7.24 0.91
CA VAL A 38 5.48 -7.50 0.07
C VAL A 38 4.29 -7.78 0.98
N PRO A 39 3.13 -7.13 0.80
CA PRO A 39 1.95 -7.41 1.63
C PRO A 39 1.44 -8.83 1.40
N SER A 40 0.69 -9.36 2.37
CA SER A 40 -0.07 -10.61 2.15
C SER A 40 -1.11 -10.39 1.04
N ARG A 41 -1.61 -11.48 0.44
CA ARG A 41 -2.67 -11.40 -0.59
C ARG A 41 -3.92 -10.68 -0.08
N GLU A 42 -4.29 -10.91 1.17
CA GLU A 42 -5.45 -10.25 1.79
C GLU A 42 -5.21 -8.74 1.96
N LEU A 43 -4.06 -8.36 2.51
CA LEU A 43 -3.69 -6.96 2.70
C LEU A 43 -3.55 -6.24 1.35
N GLY A 44 -2.96 -6.91 0.36
CA GLY A 44 -2.85 -6.38 -1.01
C GLY A 44 -4.20 -6.09 -1.64
N LYS A 45 -5.21 -6.95 -1.44
CA LYS A 45 -6.58 -6.71 -1.92
C LYS A 45 -7.21 -5.50 -1.23
N LYS A 46 -7.08 -5.37 0.10
CA LYS A 46 -7.59 -4.20 0.84
C LYS A 46 -6.93 -2.91 0.39
N LEU A 47 -5.61 -2.94 0.18
CA LEU A 47 -4.86 -1.79 -0.35
C LEU A 47 -5.33 -1.42 -1.76
N ALA A 48 -5.52 -2.42 -2.63
CA ALA A 48 -6.02 -2.21 -4.00
C ALA A 48 -7.40 -1.54 -4.01
N GLU A 49 -8.30 -1.97 -3.14
CA GLU A 49 -9.64 -1.40 -2.99
C GLU A 49 -9.60 0.05 -2.49
N VAL A 50 -8.89 0.31 -1.38
CA VAL A 50 -8.81 1.66 -0.78
C VAL A 50 -8.10 2.66 -1.70
N LEU A 51 -7.06 2.22 -2.41
CA LEU A 51 -6.22 3.07 -3.23
C LEU A 51 -6.63 3.12 -4.71
N GLU A 52 -7.67 2.37 -5.11
CA GLU A 52 -8.12 2.21 -6.50
C GLU A 52 -6.95 1.83 -7.44
N MET A 53 -6.21 0.79 -7.04
CA MET A 53 -5.07 0.26 -7.78
C MET A 53 -5.32 -1.18 -8.20
N ASP A 54 -4.61 -1.64 -9.24
CA ASP A 54 -4.53 -3.06 -9.53
C ASP A 54 -3.76 -3.78 -8.41
N VAL A 55 -4.34 -4.86 -7.88
CA VAL A 55 -3.69 -5.69 -6.85
C VAL A 55 -2.34 -6.26 -7.33
N LEU A 56 -2.18 -6.49 -8.63
CA LEU A 56 -0.92 -6.97 -9.21
C LEU A 56 0.20 -5.93 -9.11
N ASP A 57 -0.12 -4.64 -9.28
CA ASP A 57 0.84 -3.55 -9.09
C ASP A 57 1.32 -3.44 -7.63
N ILE A 58 0.54 -3.96 -6.67
CA ILE A 58 0.86 -3.96 -5.24
C ILE A 58 1.64 -5.21 -4.83
N LEU A 59 1.23 -6.38 -5.32
CA LEU A 59 1.87 -7.66 -4.97
C LEU A 59 3.16 -7.90 -5.77
N TYR A 60 3.25 -7.34 -6.97
CA TYR A 60 4.38 -7.51 -7.88
C TYR A 60 4.84 -6.14 -8.41
N PRO A 61 5.28 -5.22 -7.53
CA PRO A 61 5.74 -3.92 -7.97
C PRO A 61 6.95 -4.07 -8.90
N PRO A 62 7.00 -3.34 -10.03
CA PRO A 62 8.13 -3.41 -10.93
C PRO A 62 9.41 -3.01 -10.19
N LYS A 63 10.51 -3.73 -10.46
CA LYS A 63 11.83 -3.34 -9.97
C LYS A 63 12.23 -2.05 -10.68
N ASN A 64 12.40 -0.97 -9.92
CA ASN A 64 13.07 0.25 -10.41
C ASN A 64 14.54 -0.03 -10.69
#